data_AF-A0A847LJ97-F1
#
_entry.id   AF-A0A847LJ97-F1
#
_cell.length_a   1.000
_cell.length_b   1.000
_cell.length_c   1.000
_cell.angle_alpha   90.00
_cell.angle_beta   90.00
_cell.angle_gamma   90.00
#
_symmetry.space_group_name_H-M   'P 1'
#
loop_
_entity.id
_entity.type
_entity.pdbx_description
1 polymer ?
#
loop_
_entity_poly.entity_id
_entity_poly.type
_entity_poly.pdbx_seq_one_letter_code
_entity_poly.pdbx_strand_id
1 'polypeptide(L)'
;MERRFVFVLMVGALLIGLAVAIYRPARQLPEEPELEVSLPADRLVDDRVLTFCSDPWMPYAGEAGSPKEGYVVDLLRAIFTPQGFEVRYQTYPWSRCIEETRQGQVLGILCAERQEAPDFTFPQEPVGVNQPAFFTRPGSDWTFTGIPSLEMIRLGAVQDYFYADDLEEYIRLHRESDRLILTKGTDALEHLFALLADGSIEALVENALVVRYHQSLATAPIPLREAGSIAGGGFLFVAFSPRDPRARDMARRFDEGIRALRSNGRLDQILQEAGVSDWHAAAGRPPPPPPTGPLLPLSAPDHGSGETPAAPPPVSPAPLPASGSAPCP
;
A
#
# COMPACT_ATOMS: atom_id res chain seq x y z
N MET A 1 -14.65 -61.73 58.78
CA MET A 1 -14.15 -61.05 57.57
C MET A 1 -15.23 -60.91 56.49
N GLU A 2 -16.27 -61.74 56.48
CA GLU A 2 -17.30 -61.75 55.42
C GLU A 2 -18.35 -60.63 55.46
N ARG A 3 -18.78 -60.16 56.65
CA ARG A 3 -19.84 -59.14 56.75
C ARG A 3 -19.46 -57.75 56.23
N ARG A 4 -18.17 -57.39 56.25
CA ARG A 4 -17.68 -56.11 55.69
C ARG A 4 -17.61 -56.13 54.16
N PHE A 5 -17.41 -57.31 53.55
CA PHE A 5 -17.32 -57.45 52.10
C PHE A 5 -18.68 -57.33 51.41
N VAL A 6 -19.72 -57.92 52.02
CA VAL A 6 -21.10 -57.83 51.51
C VAL A 6 -21.64 -56.40 51.60
N PHE A 7 -21.29 -55.66 52.66
CA PHE A 7 -21.72 -54.27 52.81
C PHE A 7 -21.05 -53.32 51.80
N VAL A 8 -19.77 -53.51 51.50
CA VAL A 8 -19.05 -52.73 50.48
C VAL A 8 -19.59 -53.01 49.07
N LEU A 9 -19.94 -54.26 48.76
CA LEU A 9 -20.56 -54.62 47.47
C LEU A 9 -21.97 -54.04 47.31
N MET A 10 -22.78 -54.03 48.38
CA MET A 10 -24.13 -53.45 48.32
C MET A 10 -24.11 -51.92 48.20
N VAL A 11 -23.21 -51.23 48.90
CA VAL A 11 -23.06 -49.77 48.75
C VAL A 11 -22.50 -49.41 47.38
N GLY A 12 -21.57 -50.20 46.84
CA GLY A 12 -21.04 -50.04 45.48
C GLY A 12 -22.11 -50.21 44.40
N ALA A 13 -22.97 -51.24 44.52
CA ALA A 13 -24.06 -51.46 43.57
C ALA A 13 -25.14 -50.37 43.61
N LEU A 14 -25.42 -49.82 44.80
CA LEU A 14 -26.38 -48.72 44.95
C LEU A 14 -25.85 -47.40 44.36
N LEU A 15 -24.56 -47.13 44.51
CA LEU A 15 -23.91 -45.94 43.91
C LEU A 15 -23.80 -46.04 42.38
N ILE A 16 -23.55 -47.23 41.83
CA ILE A 16 -23.56 -47.46 40.38
C ILE A 16 -24.98 -47.33 39.82
N GLY A 17 -25.99 -47.86 40.50
CA GLY A 17 -27.39 -47.71 40.11
C GLY A 17 -27.87 -46.25 40.11
N LEU A 18 -27.42 -45.45 41.08
CA LEU A 18 -27.73 -44.02 41.16
C LEU A 18 -27.01 -43.21 40.08
N ALA A 19 -25.77 -43.58 39.74
CA ALA A 19 -25.02 -42.94 38.65
C ALA A 19 -25.68 -43.20 37.28
N VAL A 20 -26.20 -44.41 37.03
CA VAL A 20 -26.89 -44.74 35.77
C VAL A 20 -28.25 -44.05 35.64
N ALA A 21 -28.96 -43.78 36.76
CA ALA A 21 -30.24 -43.06 36.73
C ALA A 21 -30.09 -41.55 36.46
N ILE A 22 -28.94 -40.96 36.80
CA ILE A 22 -28.63 -39.55 36.55
C ILE A 22 -27.99 -39.35 35.17
N TYR A 23 -27.29 -40.37 34.65
CA TYR A 23 -26.75 -40.39 33.29
C TYR A 23 -27.83 -40.78 32.26
N ARG A 24 -28.86 -39.95 32.12
CA ARG A 24 -29.70 -39.98 30.92
C ARG A 24 -28.80 -39.68 29.72
N PRO A 25 -28.79 -40.53 28.67
CA PRO A 25 -28.08 -40.19 27.45
C PRO A 25 -28.66 -38.86 26.95
N ALA A 26 -27.79 -37.89 26.72
CA ALA A 26 -28.17 -36.62 26.12
C ALA A 26 -29.03 -36.93 24.90
N ARG A 27 -30.27 -36.40 24.90
CA ARG A 27 -31.08 -36.35 23.67
C ARG A 27 -30.17 -35.79 22.58
N GLN A 28 -30.12 -36.47 21.44
CA GLN A 28 -29.62 -35.84 20.22
C GLN A 28 -30.41 -34.53 20.06
N LEU A 29 -29.75 -33.42 20.39
CA LEU A 29 -30.11 -32.13 19.81
C LEU A 29 -30.01 -32.34 18.29
N PRO A 30 -30.96 -31.83 17.50
CA PRO A 30 -30.83 -31.91 16.05
C PRO A 30 -29.44 -31.40 15.70
N GLU A 31 -28.68 -32.20 14.94
CA GLU A 31 -27.43 -31.73 14.36
C GLU A 31 -27.74 -30.39 13.70
N GLU A 32 -27.20 -29.31 14.25
CA GLU A 32 -27.12 -28.08 13.47
C GLU A 32 -26.38 -28.47 12.20
N PRO A 33 -26.91 -28.11 11.01
CA PRO A 33 -26.24 -28.50 9.79
C PRO A 33 -24.82 -27.98 9.91
N GLU A 34 -23.85 -28.89 9.95
CA GLU A 34 -22.45 -28.54 9.74
C GLU A 34 -22.46 -27.77 8.44
N LEU A 35 -22.35 -26.46 8.55
CA LEU A 35 -22.16 -25.59 7.42
C LEU A 35 -20.72 -25.89 7.01
N GLU A 36 -20.58 -26.97 6.26
CA GLU A 36 -19.41 -27.27 5.47
C GLU A 36 -19.32 -26.07 4.53
N VAL A 37 -18.57 -25.05 4.95
CA VAL A 37 -18.14 -23.96 4.09
C VAL A 37 -17.13 -24.61 3.15
N SER A 38 -17.65 -25.38 2.19
CA SER A 38 -17.03 -25.60 0.91
C SER A 38 -16.79 -24.21 0.35
N LEU A 39 -15.60 -23.67 0.61
CA LEU A 39 -15.11 -22.52 -0.13
C LEU A 39 -15.26 -22.89 -1.61
N PRO A 40 -16.06 -22.15 -2.39
CA PRO A 40 -16.19 -22.44 -3.80
C PRO A 40 -14.78 -22.42 -4.41
N ALA A 41 -14.36 -23.53 -5.03
CA ALA A 41 -13.09 -23.66 -5.76
C ALA A 41 -13.06 -22.80 -7.04
N ASP A 42 -14.01 -21.88 -7.15
CA ASP A 42 -14.31 -20.97 -8.23
C ASP A 42 -14.64 -19.59 -7.66
N ARG A 43 -13.76 -19.00 -6.84
CA ARG A 43 -13.47 -17.59 -7.15
C ARG A 43 -12.84 -17.63 -8.54
N LEU A 44 -13.66 -17.44 -9.57
CA LEU A 44 -13.21 -16.91 -10.85
C LEU A 44 -12.51 -15.58 -10.50
N VAL A 45 -11.23 -15.65 -10.16
CA VAL A 45 -10.36 -14.49 -10.17
C VAL A 45 -10.43 -14.05 -11.60
N ASP A 46 -11.10 -12.94 -11.85
CA ASP A 46 -11.06 -12.33 -13.15
C ASP A 46 -9.59 -12.04 -13.43
N ASP A 47 -9.00 -12.79 -14.37
CA ASP A 47 -7.58 -12.68 -14.72
C ASP A 47 -7.21 -11.26 -15.15
N ARG A 48 -8.20 -10.43 -15.51
CA ARG A 48 -8.04 -9.02 -15.87
C ARG A 48 -8.09 -8.06 -14.68
N VAL A 49 -8.49 -8.49 -13.50
CA VAL A 49 -8.50 -7.64 -12.31
C VAL A 49 -7.16 -7.76 -11.57
N LEU A 50 -6.51 -6.61 -11.39
CA LEU A 50 -5.26 -6.44 -10.66
C LEU A 50 -5.55 -5.62 -9.40
N THR A 51 -5.64 -6.29 -8.25
CA THR A 51 -5.87 -5.62 -6.96
C THR A 51 -4.55 -5.32 -6.27
N PHE A 52 -4.32 -4.05 -5.95
CA PHE A 52 -3.17 -3.59 -5.17
C PHE A 52 -3.62 -2.98 -3.86
N CYS A 53 -2.71 -2.90 -2.89
CA CYS A 53 -2.98 -2.15 -1.67
C CYS A 53 -1.76 -1.39 -1.15
N SER A 54 -2.02 -0.39 -0.32
CA SER A 54 -1.04 0.37 0.47
C SER A 54 -1.76 0.93 1.69
N ASP A 55 -1.03 1.40 2.69
CA ASP A 55 -1.54 2.37 3.65
C ASP A 55 -1.47 3.80 3.08
N PRO A 56 -2.16 4.77 3.71
CA PRO A 56 -2.07 6.18 3.31
C PRO A 56 -0.65 6.72 3.51
N TRP A 57 0.03 7.01 2.40
CA TRP A 57 1.41 7.47 2.36
C TRP A 57 1.61 8.47 1.21
N MET A 58 0.88 9.59 1.29
CA MET A 58 0.91 10.61 0.24
C MET A 58 2.30 11.28 0.17
N PRO A 59 2.81 11.57 -1.04
CA PRO A 59 2.10 11.59 -2.32
C PRO A 59 2.04 10.25 -3.06
N TYR A 60 2.69 9.20 -2.55
CA TYR A 60 2.84 7.92 -3.25
C TYR A 60 1.51 7.20 -3.43
N ALA A 61 0.81 6.99 -2.32
CA ALA A 61 -0.45 6.27 -2.25
C ALA A 61 -1.36 6.94 -1.21
N GLY A 62 -2.63 7.16 -1.53
CA GLY A 62 -3.60 7.83 -0.66
C GLY A 62 -4.72 6.89 -0.22
N GLU A 63 -5.80 7.47 0.26
CA GLU A 63 -7.03 6.73 0.57
C GLU A 63 -7.71 6.27 -0.74
N ALA A 64 -8.06 5.00 -0.84
CA ALA A 64 -8.75 4.42 -1.98
C ALA A 64 -10.13 5.07 -2.18
N GLY A 65 -10.48 5.36 -3.43
CA GLY A 65 -11.70 6.08 -3.80
C GLY A 65 -11.67 7.59 -3.53
N SER A 66 -10.57 8.13 -2.98
CA SER A 66 -10.41 9.58 -2.85
C SER A 66 -10.18 10.25 -4.22
N PRO A 67 -10.36 11.58 -4.34
CA PRO A 67 -10.07 12.29 -5.59
C PRO A 67 -8.60 12.22 -6.03
N LYS A 68 -7.68 11.89 -5.11
CA LYS A 68 -6.25 11.73 -5.37
C LYS A 68 -5.71 10.53 -4.59
N GLU A 69 -5.70 9.37 -5.24
CA GLU A 69 -5.23 8.11 -4.64
C GLU A 69 -3.70 7.95 -4.65
N GLY A 70 -2.96 8.95 -5.12
CA GLY A 70 -1.50 8.96 -5.14
C GLY A 70 -0.89 8.55 -6.48
N TYR A 71 0.30 9.08 -6.77
CA TYR A 71 0.87 8.97 -8.11
C TYR A 71 1.28 7.53 -8.48
N VAL A 72 1.57 6.67 -7.51
CA VAL A 72 1.91 5.27 -7.78
C VAL A 72 0.68 4.51 -8.27
N VAL A 73 -0.50 4.85 -7.77
CA VAL A 73 -1.78 4.33 -8.29
C VAL A 73 -2.02 4.82 -9.73
N ASP A 74 -1.69 6.08 -10.00
CA ASP A 74 -1.78 6.64 -11.36
C ASP A 74 -0.82 5.96 -12.34
N LEU A 75 0.39 5.62 -11.91
CA LEU A 75 1.35 4.82 -12.69
C LEU A 75 0.77 3.45 -13.03
N LEU A 76 0.21 2.73 -12.04
CA LEU A 76 -0.39 1.42 -12.28
C LEU A 76 -1.51 1.49 -13.32
N ARG A 77 -2.39 2.48 -13.22
CA ARG A 77 -3.49 2.68 -14.18
C ARG A 77 -2.98 3.05 -15.56
N ALA A 78 -2.00 3.94 -15.65
CA ALA A 78 -1.40 4.34 -16.92
C ALA A 78 -0.72 3.16 -17.63
N ILE A 79 -0.18 2.20 -16.88
CA ILE A 79 0.50 1.02 -17.42
C ILE A 79 -0.49 -0.09 -17.80
N PHE A 80 -1.38 -0.48 -16.89
CA PHE A 80 -2.16 -1.72 -17.03
C PHE A 80 -3.51 -1.53 -17.72
N THR A 81 -4.17 -0.37 -17.55
CA THR A 81 -5.49 -0.13 -18.18
C THR A 81 -5.45 -0.21 -19.72
N PRO A 82 -4.45 0.37 -20.42
CA PRO A 82 -4.36 0.23 -21.88
C PRO A 82 -4.17 -1.22 -22.36
N GLN A 83 -3.68 -2.10 -21.49
CA GLN A 83 -3.50 -3.53 -21.77
C GLN A 83 -4.77 -4.36 -21.48
N GLY A 84 -5.89 -3.71 -21.14
CA GLY A 84 -7.18 -4.35 -20.86
C GLY A 84 -7.31 -4.92 -19.45
N PHE A 85 -6.49 -4.48 -18.50
CA PHE A 85 -6.64 -4.83 -17.09
C PHE A 85 -7.46 -3.77 -16.32
N GLU A 86 -8.24 -4.23 -15.35
CA GLU A 86 -8.87 -3.36 -14.34
C GLU A 86 -7.93 -3.26 -13.13
N VAL A 87 -7.45 -2.05 -12.83
CA VAL A 87 -6.65 -1.79 -11.63
C VAL A 87 -7.55 -1.40 -10.47
N ARG A 88 -7.62 -2.25 -9.45
CA ARG A 88 -8.28 -1.97 -8.17
C ARG A 88 -7.24 -1.62 -7.12
N TYR A 89 -7.56 -0.63 -6.28
CA TYR A 89 -6.69 -0.17 -5.20
C TYR A 89 -7.47 -0.20 -3.88
N GLN A 90 -6.81 -0.62 -2.81
CA GLN A 90 -7.37 -0.75 -1.47
C GLN A 90 -6.45 -0.12 -0.45
N THR A 91 -7.03 0.52 0.56
CA THR A 91 -6.27 1.11 1.67
C THR A 91 -6.36 0.21 2.88
N TYR A 92 -5.22 -0.32 3.32
CA TYR A 92 -5.09 -1.17 4.51
C TYR A 92 -3.88 -0.73 5.35
N PRO A 93 -3.84 -1.02 6.66
CA PRO A 93 -2.60 -0.88 7.43
C PRO A 93 -1.46 -1.66 6.77
N TRP A 94 -0.24 -1.12 6.77
CA TRP A 94 0.90 -1.69 6.04
C TRP A 94 1.14 -3.17 6.31
N SER A 95 1.17 -3.58 7.58
CA SER A 95 1.34 -4.98 7.98
C SER A 95 0.29 -5.90 7.36
N ARG A 96 -0.95 -5.41 7.21
CA ARG A 96 -2.03 -6.16 6.55
C ARG A 96 -1.79 -6.25 5.06
N CYS A 97 -1.33 -5.19 4.40
CA CYS A 97 -1.01 -5.22 2.97
C CYS A 97 0.05 -6.27 2.63
N ILE A 98 1.12 -6.33 3.43
CA ILE A 98 2.14 -7.36 3.30
C ILE A 98 1.50 -8.74 3.46
N GLU A 99 0.71 -8.98 4.50
CA GLU A 99 0.13 -10.32 4.73
C GLU A 99 -0.88 -10.75 3.67
N GLU A 100 -1.81 -9.89 3.27
CA GLU A 100 -2.81 -10.17 2.23
C GLU A 100 -2.13 -10.48 0.89
N THR A 101 -1.06 -9.76 0.56
CA THR A 101 -0.28 -10.01 -0.66
C THR A 101 0.49 -11.32 -0.57
N ARG A 102 1.13 -11.59 0.58
CA ARG A 102 1.85 -12.86 0.81
C ARG A 102 0.91 -14.05 0.68
N GLN A 103 -0.33 -13.91 1.14
CA GLN A 103 -1.34 -14.94 1.05
C GLN A 103 -1.97 -15.07 -0.36
N GLY A 104 -1.74 -14.12 -1.26
CA GLY A 104 -2.30 -14.09 -2.61
C GLY A 104 -3.74 -13.56 -2.67
N GLN A 105 -4.19 -12.85 -1.64
CA GLN A 105 -5.52 -12.24 -1.59
C GLN A 105 -5.61 -10.96 -2.42
N VAL A 106 -4.49 -10.25 -2.55
CA VAL A 106 -4.27 -9.17 -3.50
C VAL A 106 -3.02 -9.44 -4.32
N LEU A 107 -2.92 -8.85 -5.50
CA LEU A 107 -1.83 -9.08 -6.44
C LEU A 107 -0.52 -8.45 -5.95
N GLY A 108 -0.57 -7.27 -5.35
CA GLY A 108 0.64 -6.55 -4.98
C GLY A 108 0.46 -5.43 -3.97
N ILE A 109 1.59 -4.99 -3.42
CA ILE A 109 1.71 -3.83 -2.53
C ILE A 109 2.43 -2.69 -3.24
N LEU A 110 2.14 -1.47 -2.82
CA LEU A 110 2.80 -0.27 -3.34
C LEU A 110 3.95 0.15 -2.42
N CYS A 111 4.97 0.76 -3.01
CA CYS A 111 6.04 1.46 -2.31
C CYS A 111 6.84 0.62 -1.31
N ALA A 112 6.99 -0.68 -1.57
CA ALA A 112 7.77 -1.57 -0.72
C ALA A 112 9.27 -1.48 -1.01
N GLU A 113 10.08 -1.64 0.03
CA GLU A 113 11.48 -2.03 -0.07
C GLU A 113 11.62 -3.56 -0.07
N ARG A 114 12.73 -4.06 -0.63
CA ARG A 114 12.97 -5.51 -0.74
C ARG A 114 13.11 -6.18 0.62
N GLN A 115 13.60 -5.44 1.61
CA GLN A 115 13.83 -5.88 2.97
C GLN A 115 12.53 -6.19 3.71
N GLU A 116 11.43 -5.52 3.36
CA GLU A 116 10.11 -5.68 4.01
C GLU A 116 9.41 -6.98 3.58
N ALA A 117 9.64 -7.40 2.34
CA ALA A 117 8.99 -8.58 1.76
C ALA A 117 9.93 -9.32 0.79
N PRO A 118 11.06 -9.88 1.26
CA PRO A 118 12.09 -10.48 0.38
C PRO A 118 11.58 -11.71 -0.39
N ASP A 119 10.46 -12.29 0.05
CA ASP A 119 9.78 -13.39 -0.62
C ASP A 119 8.97 -12.94 -1.85
N PHE A 120 8.74 -11.64 -2.05
CA PHE A 120 7.88 -11.13 -3.13
C PHE A 120 8.61 -11.05 -4.47
N THR A 121 7.82 -10.93 -5.55
CA THR A 121 8.36 -10.65 -6.88
C THR A 121 8.45 -9.14 -7.08
N PHE A 122 9.66 -8.64 -7.34
CA PHE A 122 9.90 -7.22 -7.56
C PHE A 122 10.29 -6.94 -9.03
N PRO A 123 9.79 -5.83 -9.61
CA PRO A 123 10.29 -5.29 -10.86
C PRO A 123 11.74 -4.76 -10.72
N GLN A 124 12.32 -4.33 -11.84
CA GLN A 124 13.60 -3.63 -11.88
C GLN A 124 13.44 -2.12 -11.74
N GLU A 125 12.38 -1.57 -12.33
CA GLU A 125 12.06 -0.15 -12.27
C GLU A 125 11.41 0.19 -10.92
N PRO A 126 11.96 1.17 -10.18
CA PRO A 126 11.35 1.64 -8.95
C PRO A 126 10.25 2.67 -9.22
N VAL A 127 9.56 3.07 -8.16
CA VAL A 127 8.54 4.13 -8.18
C VAL A 127 8.90 5.31 -7.29
N GLY A 128 10.05 5.26 -6.61
CA GLY A 128 10.39 6.24 -5.60
C GLY A 128 11.71 5.95 -4.91
N VAL A 129 12.11 6.85 -4.03
CA VAL A 129 13.27 6.68 -3.15
C VAL A 129 12.80 6.79 -1.70
N ASN A 130 13.30 5.92 -0.83
CA ASN A 130 13.18 6.11 0.60
C ASN A 130 14.23 7.13 1.07
N GLN A 131 13.80 8.16 1.79
CA GLN A 131 14.68 9.20 2.34
C GLN A 131 14.42 9.33 3.84
N PRO A 132 14.82 8.34 4.64
CA PRO A 132 14.54 8.30 6.07
C PRO A 132 15.21 9.47 6.78
N ALA A 133 14.39 10.30 7.41
CA ALA A 133 14.82 11.48 8.16
C ALA A 133 14.07 11.59 9.48
N PHE A 134 14.70 12.24 10.45
CA PHE A 134 14.14 12.47 11.77
C PHE A 134 13.53 13.85 11.82
N PHE A 135 12.33 13.97 12.40
CA PHE A 135 11.60 15.21 12.49
C PHE A 135 11.23 15.52 13.93
N THR A 136 11.45 16.76 14.34
CA THR A 136 11.15 17.27 15.67
C THR A 136 10.21 18.47 15.62
N ARG A 137 9.71 18.89 16.78
CA ARG A 137 9.15 20.24 16.94
C ARG A 137 10.22 21.32 16.62
N PRO A 138 9.84 22.53 16.18
CA PRO A 138 10.79 23.56 15.76
C PRO A 138 11.76 24.00 16.85
N GLY A 139 11.32 24.04 18.11
CA GLY A 139 12.12 24.45 19.27
C GLY A 139 12.95 23.35 19.93
N SER A 140 13.04 22.15 19.35
CA SER A 140 13.89 21.08 19.88
C SER A 140 15.36 21.34 19.59
N ASP A 141 16.24 21.09 20.56
CA ASP A 141 17.70 21.16 20.40
C ASP A 141 18.31 19.82 19.93
N TRP A 142 17.54 18.73 19.93
CA TRP A 142 18.04 17.41 19.55
C TRP A 142 18.28 17.31 18.03
N THR A 143 19.37 16.66 17.63
CA THR A 143 19.70 16.35 16.24
C THR A 143 20.25 14.92 16.18
N PHE A 144 19.84 14.17 15.17
CA PHE A 144 20.36 12.85 14.89
C PHE A 144 21.85 12.91 14.57
N THR A 145 22.65 12.22 15.37
CA THR A 145 24.11 12.14 15.22
C THR A 145 24.59 10.68 15.14
N GLY A 146 23.66 9.77 14.88
CA GLY A 146 23.85 8.32 14.85
C GLY A 146 22.90 7.60 15.81
N ILE A 147 22.77 6.27 15.67
CA ILE A 147 21.87 5.45 16.51
C ILE A 147 22.01 5.73 18.03
N PRO A 148 23.21 5.92 18.61
CA PRO A 148 23.35 6.23 20.04
C PRO A 148 22.64 7.53 20.48
N SER A 149 22.39 8.49 19.58
CA SER A 149 21.68 9.71 19.94
C SER A 149 20.18 9.49 20.21
N LEU A 150 19.63 8.34 19.79
CA LEU A 150 18.24 7.95 20.05
C LEU A 150 18.00 7.60 21.53
N GLU A 151 19.05 7.22 22.27
CA GLU A 151 18.99 6.91 23.70
C GLU A 151 18.52 8.07 24.59
N MET A 152 18.57 9.29 24.04
CA MET A 152 18.22 10.54 24.72
C MET A 152 16.76 10.97 24.51
N ILE A 153 16.00 10.24 23.69
CA ILE A 153 14.66 10.63 23.26
C ILE A 153 13.69 9.44 23.24
N ARG A 154 12.40 9.75 23.23
CA ARG A 154 11.34 8.83 22.78
C ARG A 154 11.15 9.04 21.28
N LEU A 155 11.45 8.00 20.51
CA LEU A 155 11.30 7.97 19.07
C LEU A 155 9.91 7.43 18.71
N GLY A 156 9.22 8.09 17.79
CA GLY A 156 8.05 7.55 17.11
C GLY A 156 8.41 6.93 15.75
N ALA A 157 7.82 5.77 15.45
CA ALA A 157 7.95 5.11 14.15
C ALA A 157 6.66 4.36 13.80
N VAL A 158 6.43 4.08 12.51
CA VAL A 158 5.31 3.24 12.08
C VAL A 158 5.70 1.76 12.21
N GLN A 159 4.78 0.94 12.68
CA GLN A 159 5.00 -0.49 12.85
C GLN A 159 5.22 -1.18 11.49
N ASP A 160 6.25 -2.02 11.42
CA ASP A 160 6.61 -2.85 10.26
C ASP A 160 7.04 -2.07 9.02
N TYR A 161 7.27 -0.76 9.14
CA TYR A 161 8.00 0.03 8.13
C TYR A 161 9.49 -0.29 8.20
N PHE A 162 10.15 -0.25 7.05
CA PHE A 162 11.60 -0.26 6.96
C PHE A 162 12.16 1.16 6.73
N TYR A 163 13.13 1.56 7.54
CA TYR A 163 13.78 2.87 7.39
C TYR A 163 15.26 2.75 6.99
N ALA A 164 16.03 1.95 7.72
CA ALA A 164 17.45 1.69 7.45
C ALA A 164 17.95 0.54 8.33
N ASP A 165 18.91 -0.26 7.85
CA ASP A 165 19.40 -1.46 8.55
C ASP A 165 19.79 -1.20 10.02
N ASP A 166 20.57 -0.14 10.28
CA ASP A 166 21.02 0.21 11.63
C ASP A 166 19.86 0.66 12.54
N LEU A 167 18.83 1.27 11.96
CA LEU A 167 17.65 1.73 12.69
C LEU A 167 16.67 0.57 12.95
N GLU A 168 16.55 -0.38 12.03
CA GLU A 168 15.76 -1.59 12.25
C GLU A 168 16.25 -2.38 13.46
N GLU A 169 17.57 -2.51 13.61
CA GLU A 169 18.14 -3.16 14.78
C GLU A 169 17.82 -2.39 16.08
N TYR A 170 17.89 -1.06 16.06
CA TYR A 170 17.47 -0.23 17.20
C TYR A 170 15.99 -0.46 17.55
N ILE A 171 15.10 -0.42 16.55
CA ILE A 171 13.66 -0.64 16.70
C ILE A 171 13.39 -2.02 17.31
N ARG A 172 14.07 -3.06 16.81
CA ARG A 172 13.93 -4.44 17.32
C ARG A 172 14.35 -4.56 18.78
N LEU A 173 15.45 -3.92 19.17
CA LEU A 173 15.97 -3.97 20.55
C LEU A 173 15.10 -3.16 21.53
N HIS A 174 14.41 -2.13 21.06
CA HIS A 174 13.65 -1.19 21.89
C HIS A 174 12.13 -1.36 21.83
N ARG A 175 11.63 -2.40 21.15
CA ARG A 175 10.18 -2.66 20.95
C ARG A 175 9.35 -2.71 22.24
N GLU A 176 9.95 -3.17 23.34
CA GLU A 176 9.31 -3.28 24.65
C GLU A 176 9.72 -2.15 25.63
N SER A 177 10.40 -1.12 25.13
CA SER A 177 10.87 0.01 25.94
C SER A 177 9.96 1.22 25.80
N ASP A 178 10.01 2.14 26.77
CA ASP A 178 9.33 3.44 26.73
C ASP A 178 9.99 4.45 25.78
N ARG A 179 11.16 4.11 25.21
CA ARG A 179 11.92 4.93 24.27
C ARG A 179 11.45 4.84 22.82
N LEU A 180 10.58 3.89 22.51
CA LEU A 180 10.05 3.70 21.18
C LEU A 180 8.53 3.60 21.26
N ILE A 181 7.85 4.43 20.49
CA ILE A 181 6.40 4.35 20.31
C ILE A 181 6.13 3.95 18.86
N LEU A 182 5.52 2.77 18.70
CA LEU A 182 5.10 2.25 17.39
C LEU A 182 3.62 2.55 17.17
N THR A 183 3.31 3.29 16.11
CA THR A 183 1.93 3.50 15.66
C THR A 183 1.57 2.49 14.57
N LYS A 184 0.29 2.19 14.44
CA LYS A 184 -0.25 1.23 13.47
C LYS A 184 -1.65 1.65 13.07
N GLY A 185 -2.15 1.10 11.97
CA GLY A 185 -3.44 1.47 11.40
C GLY A 185 -3.26 2.28 10.12
N THR A 186 -4.37 2.71 9.52
CA THR A 186 -4.35 3.58 8.34
C THR A 186 -4.11 5.05 8.69
N ASP A 187 -4.15 5.40 9.98
CA ASP A 187 -3.89 6.72 10.55
C ASP A 187 -2.57 6.77 11.35
N ALA A 188 -1.66 5.82 11.10
CA ALA A 188 -0.45 5.64 11.89
C ALA A 188 0.45 6.88 11.87
N LEU A 189 0.59 7.54 10.72
CA LEU A 189 1.42 8.74 10.55
C LEU A 189 0.76 9.96 11.20
N GLU A 190 -0.55 10.14 11.04
CA GLU A 190 -1.32 11.19 11.71
C GLU A 190 -1.19 11.07 13.24
N HIS A 191 -1.21 9.85 13.76
CA HIS A 191 -0.98 9.60 15.18
C HIS A 191 0.45 9.97 15.60
N LEU A 192 1.48 9.68 14.80
CA LEU A 192 2.86 10.15 15.08
C LEU A 192 2.94 11.67 15.14
N PHE A 193 2.26 12.38 14.23
CA PHE A 193 2.21 13.84 14.29
C PHE A 193 1.52 14.34 15.56
N ALA A 194 0.45 13.69 16.00
CA ALA A 194 -0.24 14.05 17.25
C ALA A 194 0.66 13.82 18.48
N LEU A 195 1.34 12.67 18.57
CA LEU A 195 2.29 12.36 19.64
C LEU A 195 3.48 13.33 19.65
N LEU A 196 3.93 13.76 18.47
CA LEU A 196 4.98 14.77 18.37
C LEU A 196 4.46 16.15 18.77
N ALA A 197 3.19 16.48 18.52
CA ALA A 197 2.60 17.76 18.90
C ALA A 197 2.38 17.88 20.41
N ASP A 198 1.93 16.81 21.07
CA ASP A 198 1.65 16.81 22.51
C ASP A 198 2.89 16.57 23.40
N GLY A 199 4.00 16.13 22.81
CA GLY A 199 5.25 15.87 23.53
C GLY A 199 5.44 14.43 24.00
N SER A 200 4.53 13.52 23.65
CA SER A 200 4.67 12.08 23.94
C SER A 200 5.90 11.47 23.27
N ILE A 201 6.31 12.00 22.12
CA ILE A 201 7.62 11.73 21.49
C ILE A 201 8.40 13.02 21.28
N GLU A 202 9.74 12.92 21.26
CA GLU A 202 10.63 14.05 20.94
C GLU A 202 10.97 14.13 19.46
N ALA A 203 10.99 13.00 18.76
CA ALA A 203 11.19 12.91 17.32
C ALA A 203 10.38 11.76 16.73
N LEU A 204 10.03 11.88 15.45
CA LEU A 204 9.59 10.76 14.62
C LEU A 204 10.60 10.50 13.50
N VAL A 205 10.67 9.28 12.99
CA VAL A 205 11.38 8.95 11.76
C VAL A 205 10.37 8.71 10.64
N GLU A 206 10.61 9.30 9.47
CA GLU A 206 9.77 9.08 8.29
C GLU A 206 10.50 9.45 6.98
N ASN A 207 9.96 9.06 5.83
CA ASN A 207 10.44 9.52 4.53
C ASN A 207 10.24 11.04 4.37
N ALA A 208 11.32 11.75 4.07
CA ALA A 208 11.31 13.21 3.96
C ALA A 208 10.35 13.73 2.88
N LEU A 209 10.09 12.97 1.81
CA LEU A 209 9.11 13.37 0.79
C LEU A 209 7.69 13.40 1.35
N VAL A 210 7.33 12.39 2.16
CA VAL A 210 6.02 12.27 2.79
C VAL A 210 5.81 13.39 3.80
N VAL A 211 6.78 13.63 4.66
CA VAL A 211 6.70 14.74 5.62
C VAL A 211 6.59 16.09 4.91
N ARG A 212 7.38 16.34 3.85
CA ARG A 212 7.26 17.57 3.05
C ARG A 212 5.88 17.72 2.42
N TYR A 213 5.29 16.63 1.92
CA TYR A 213 3.94 16.66 1.38
C TYR A 213 2.93 17.07 2.46
N HIS A 214 2.93 16.42 3.62
CA HIS A 214 2.03 16.75 4.72
C HIS A 214 2.24 18.19 5.24
N GLN A 215 3.48 18.68 5.31
CA GLN A 215 3.81 20.05 5.70
C GLN A 215 3.36 21.10 4.66
N SER A 216 3.16 20.70 3.40
CA SER A 216 2.66 21.60 2.35
C SER A 216 1.14 21.82 2.41
N LEU A 217 0.41 20.95 3.13
CA LEU A 217 -1.03 21.03 3.25
C LEU A 217 -1.43 22.14 4.23
N ALA A 218 -2.54 22.83 3.94
CA ALA A 218 -3.12 23.81 4.88
C ALA A 218 -3.56 23.16 6.20
N THR A 219 -3.75 21.84 6.22
CA THR A 219 -4.14 21.04 7.38
C THR A 219 -2.95 20.47 8.14
N ALA A 220 -1.71 20.87 7.82
CA ALA A 220 -0.52 20.41 8.54
C ALA A 220 -0.69 20.62 10.05
N PRO A 221 -0.56 19.57 10.89
CA PRO A 221 -0.95 19.66 12.30
C PRO A 221 -0.03 20.58 13.10
N ILE A 222 1.28 20.53 12.85
CA ILE A 222 2.30 21.40 13.42
C ILE A 222 3.43 21.65 12.41
N PRO A 223 4.15 22.78 12.48
CA PRO A 223 5.41 22.93 11.77
C PRO A 223 6.45 21.92 12.29
N LEU A 224 7.22 21.32 11.39
CA LEU A 224 8.26 20.36 11.73
C LEU A 224 9.65 20.88 11.33
N ARG A 225 10.66 20.46 12.09
CA ARG A 225 12.08 20.66 11.77
C ARG A 225 12.71 19.32 11.43
N GLU A 226 13.36 19.23 10.28
CA GLU A 226 14.24 18.10 9.97
C GLU A 226 15.47 18.16 10.90
N ALA A 227 15.66 17.10 11.67
CA ALA A 227 16.67 16.98 12.72
C ALA A 227 17.79 16.02 12.33
N GLY A 228 18.00 15.80 11.03
CA GLY A 228 19.01 14.91 10.49
C GLY A 228 18.39 13.72 9.75
N SER A 229 19.22 13.03 9.00
CA SER A 229 18.84 11.87 8.18
C SER A 229 19.77 10.70 8.43
N ILE A 230 19.30 9.50 8.09
CA ILE A 230 20.09 8.28 8.13
C ILE A 230 20.35 7.79 6.71
N ALA A 231 21.60 7.46 6.41
CA ALA A 231 21.94 6.81 5.16
C ALA A 231 21.41 5.37 5.19
N GLY A 232 20.88 4.88 4.07
CA GLY A 232 20.27 3.54 4.01
C GLY A 232 18.97 3.50 3.22
N GLY A 233 18.38 4.66 2.93
CA GLY A 233 17.20 4.75 2.07
C GLY A 233 17.42 4.11 0.69
N GLY A 234 16.57 3.15 0.35
CA GLY A 234 16.60 2.41 -0.91
C GLY A 234 15.67 2.98 -1.98
N PHE A 235 15.46 2.20 -3.02
CA PHE A 235 14.38 2.45 -3.97
C PHE A 235 13.10 1.77 -3.48
N LEU A 236 11.97 2.43 -3.70
CA LEU A 236 10.63 1.93 -3.43
C LEU A 236 10.08 1.26 -4.70
N PHE A 237 9.36 0.15 -4.55
CA PHE A 237 8.85 -0.64 -5.67
C PHE A 237 7.37 -0.97 -5.51
N VAL A 238 6.69 -1.23 -6.63
CA VAL A 238 5.47 -2.05 -6.61
C VAL A 238 5.92 -3.51 -6.53
N ALA A 239 5.53 -4.23 -5.48
CA ALA A 239 5.91 -5.62 -5.28
C ALA A 239 4.71 -6.56 -5.44
N PHE A 240 4.93 -7.74 -6.00
CA PHE A 240 3.88 -8.67 -6.40
C PHE A 240 3.93 -9.95 -5.56
N SER A 241 2.75 -10.52 -5.29
CA SER A 241 2.56 -11.73 -4.51
C SER A 241 3.43 -12.89 -5.00
N PRO A 242 4.08 -13.66 -4.11
CA PRO A 242 4.74 -14.90 -4.49
C PRO A 242 3.77 -16.04 -4.84
N ARG A 243 2.49 -15.88 -4.50
CA ARG A 243 1.45 -16.90 -4.72
C ARG A 243 0.59 -16.65 -5.95
N ASP A 244 0.63 -15.44 -6.53
CA ASP A 244 -0.11 -15.14 -7.76
C ASP A 244 0.72 -15.61 -8.99
N PRO A 245 0.20 -16.53 -9.81
CA PRO A 245 0.93 -17.03 -10.98
C PRO A 245 1.24 -15.94 -12.02
N ARG A 246 0.54 -14.80 -11.98
CA ARG A 246 0.73 -13.66 -12.88
C ARG A 246 1.86 -12.74 -12.41
N ALA A 247 2.36 -12.86 -11.18
CA ALA A 247 3.27 -11.89 -10.55
C ALA A 247 4.51 -11.56 -11.40
N ARG A 248 5.19 -12.58 -11.95
CA ARG A 248 6.36 -12.37 -12.82
C ARG A 248 6.02 -11.67 -14.14
N ASP A 249 4.85 -11.98 -14.70
CA ASP A 249 4.38 -11.34 -15.92
C ASP A 249 4.03 -9.86 -15.67
N MET A 250 3.32 -9.58 -14.57
CA MET A 250 2.93 -8.24 -14.19
C MET A 250 4.13 -7.38 -13.80
N ALA A 251 5.12 -7.92 -13.10
CA ALA A 251 6.37 -7.21 -12.82
C ALA A 251 7.13 -6.82 -14.10
N ARG A 252 7.20 -7.72 -15.09
CA ARG A 252 7.83 -7.42 -16.38
C ARG A 252 7.07 -6.35 -17.15
N ARG A 253 5.73 -6.44 -17.20
CA ARG A 253 4.87 -5.41 -17.83
C ARG A 253 4.98 -4.07 -17.13
N PHE A 254 5.16 -4.07 -15.81
CA PHE A 254 5.41 -2.87 -15.03
C PHE A 254 6.72 -2.20 -15.44
N ASP A 255 7.81 -2.97 -15.55
CA ASP A 255 9.11 -2.47 -16.05
C ASP A 255 9.01 -1.85 -17.44
N GLU A 256 8.37 -2.56 -18.37
CA GLU A 256 8.14 -2.08 -19.74
C GLU A 256 7.29 -0.80 -19.74
N GLY A 257 6.26 -0.77 -18.90
CA GLY A 257 5.37 0.37 -18.71
C GLY A 257 6.09 1.61 -18.19
N ILE A 258 6.89 1.51 -17.12
CA ILE A 258 7.64 2.65 -16.58
C ILE A 258 8.61 3.20 -17.63
N ARG A 259 9.33 2.34 -18.36
CA ARG A 259 10.24 2.78 -19.44
C ARG A 259 9.48 3.48 -20.57
N ALA A 260 8.31 2.97 -20.96
CA ALA A 260 7.47 3.60 -21.98
C ALA A 260 7.00 4.98 -21.52
N LEU A 261 6.43 5.09 -20.31
CA LEU A 261 5.98 6.36 -19.72
C LEU A 261 7.12 7.38 -19.60
N ARG A 262 8.33 6.93 -19.26
CA ARG A 262 9.52 7.78 -19.21
C ARG A 262 9.91 8.27 -20.59
N SER A 263 9.94 7.38 -21.59
CA SER A 263 10.37 7.72 -22.95
C SER A 263 9.42 8.70 -23.67
N ASN A 264 8.13 8.70 -23.32
CA ASN A 264 7.12 9.53 -23.96
C ASN A 264 6.74 10.78 -23.14
N GLY A 265 7.40 11.02 -22.01
CA GLY A 265 7.17 12.17 -21.13
C GLY A 265 5.91 12.10 -20.27
N ARG A 266 5.12 11.01 -20.35
CA ARG A 266 3.93 10.83 -19.51
C ARG A 266 4.29 10.64 -18.04
N LEU A 267 5.44 10.02 -17.76
CA LEU A 267 5.95 9.90 -16.38
C LEU A 267 6.13 11.29 -15.76
N ASP A 268 6.81 12.20 -16.46
CA ASP A 268 7.05 13.56 -15.96
C ASP A 268 5.75 14.31 -15.69
N GLN A 269 4.72 14.13 -16.52
CA GLN A 269 3.39 14.72 -16.28
C GLN A 269 2.77 14.21 -14.97
N ILE A 270 2.76 12.90 -14.76
CA ILE A 270 2.22 12.28 -13.54
C ILE A 270 2.97 12.79 -12.31
N LEU A 271 4.30 12.84 -12.38
CA LEU A 271 5.13 13.32 -11.27
C LEU A 271 4.94 14.81 -10.99
N GLN A 272 4.80 15.64 -12.03
CA GLN A 272 4.51 17.08 -11.88
C GLN A 272 3.14 17.33 -11.25
N GLU A 273 2.10 16.59 -11.64
CA GLU A 273 0.76 16.67 -11.04
C GLU A 273 0.76 16.31 -9.54
N ALA A 274 1.69 15.43 -9.14
CA ALA A 274 1.92 15.04 -7.76
C ALA A 274 2.93 15.93 -7.00
N GLY A 275 3.59 16.87 -7.68
CA GLY A 275 4.61 17.75 -7.09
C GLY A 275 5.90 17.03 -6.68
N VAL A 276 6.20 15.89 -7.31
CA VAL A 276 7.38 15.06 -7.02
C VAL A 276 8.39 15.12 -8.16
N SER A 277 9.67 14.94 -7.83
CA SER A 277 10.73 14.79 -8.83
C SER A 277 10.97 13.32 -9.15
N ASP A 278 11.53 13.06 -10.32
CA ASP A 278 11.92 11.71 -10.70
C ASP A 278 12.94 11.11 -9.71
N TRP A 279 12.72 9.85 -9.34
CA TRP A 279 13.51 9.13 -8.35
C TRP A 279 14.98 8.91 -8.74
N HIS A 280 15.30 8.82 -10.03
CA HIS A 280 16.71 8.73 -10.47
C HIS A 280 17.45 10.05 -10.21
N ALA A 281 16.81 11.17 -10.55
CA ALA A 281 17.34 12.49 -10.23
C ALA A 281 17.45 12.69 -8.70
N ALA A 282 16.43 12.29 -7.94
CA ALA A 282 16.42 12.38 -6.49
C ALA A 282 17.49 11.49 -5.82
N ALA A 283 17.83 10.34 -6.40
CA ALA A 283 18.88 9.45 -5.93
C ALA A 283 20.29 9.86 -6.41
N GLY A 284 20.42 10.92 -7.20
CA GLY A 284 21.70 11.34 -7.80
C GLY A 284 22.31 10.30 -8.76
N ARG A 285 21.49 9.39 -9.33
CA ARG A 285 21.92 8.36 -10.28
C ARG A 285 21.22 8.58 -11.62
N PRO A 286 21.92 8.63 -12.77
CA PRO A 286 21.24 8.73 -14.05
C PRO A 286 20.33 7.51 -14.27
N PRO A 287 19.19 7.69 -14.97
CA PRO A 287 18.32 6.56 -15.30
C PRO A 287 19.09 5.52 -16.12
N PRO A 288 18.75 4.22 -16.01
CA PRO A 288 19.37 3.20 -16.84
C PRO A 288 19.19 3.56 -18.33
N PRO A 289 20.19 3.26 -19.20
CA PRO A 289 20.04 3.50 -20.62
C PRO A 289 18.83 2.72 -21.17
N PRO A 290 18.10 3.27 -22.15
CA PRO A 290 16.97 2.57 -22.74
C PRO A 290 17.41 1.20 -23.29
N PRO A 291 16.57 0.16 -23.22
CA PRO A 291 16.92 -1.16 -23.72
C PRO A 291 17.28 -1.07 -25.21
N THR A 292 18.38 -1.71 -25.60
CA THR A 292 18.75 -1.91 -27.00
C THR A 292 17.88 -3.01 -27.59
N GLY A 293 16.62 -2.68 -27.89
CA GLY A 293 15.63 -3.55 -28.50
C GLY A 293 14.36 -2.76 -28.80
N PRO A 294 13.54 -3.14 -29.79
CA PRO A 294 12.32 -2.42 -30.09
C PRO A 294 11.40 -2.44 -28.86
N LEU A 295 11.09 -1.25 -28.33
CA LEU A 295 9.99 -1.09 -27.39
C LEU A 295 8.73 -1.59 -28.08
N LEU A 296 8.09 -2.62 -27.53
CA LEU A 296 6.76 -3.01 -28.01
C LEU A 296 5.86 -1.78 -27.80
N PRO A 297 5.20 -1.27 -28.84
CA PRO A 297 4.21 -0.22 -28.64
C PRO A 297 3.19 -0.76 -27.63
N LEU A 298 2.81 0.06 -26.65
CA LEU A 298 1.58 -0.17 -25.90
C LEU A 298 0.48 -0.25 -26.97
N SER A 299 0.04 -1.46 -27.30
CA SER A 299 -0.99 -1.67 -28.31
C SER A 299 -2.18 -0.83 -27.92
N ALA A 300 -2.54 0.14 -28.77
CA ALA A 300 -3.85 0.76 -28.69
C ALA A 300 -4.91 -0.37 -28.73
N PRO A 301 -6.04 -0.22 -28.02
CA PRO A 301 -7.10 -1.22 -28.08
C PRO A 301 -7.46 -1.47 -29.55
N ASP A 302 -7.50 -2.74 -29.92
CA ASP A 302 -7.98 -3.21 -31.21
C ASP A 302 -9.45 -2.75 -31.33
N HIS A 303 -9.67 -1.62 -32.00
CA HIS A 303 -11.00 -1.25 -32.43
C HIS A 303 -11.40 -2.28 -33.48
N GLY A 304 -12.06 -3.34 -33.01
CA GLY A 304 -12.71 -4.32 -33.84
C GLY A 304 -13.41 -3.61 -34.98
N SER A 305 -13.13 -4.09 -36.19
CA SER A 305 -13.73 -3.68 -37.44
C SER A 305 -15.26 -3.63 -37.33
N GLY A 306 -15.77 -2.47 -36.95
CA GLY A 306 -17.16 -2.06 -36.97
C GLY A 306 -17.30 -0.92 -37.96
N GLU A 307 -18.31 -1.02 -38.81
CA GLU A 307 -18.59 -0.16 -39.95
C GLU A 307 -18.42 1.34 -39.67
N THR A 308 -17.78 2.03 -40.61
CA THR A 308 -17.68 3.49 -40.67
C THR A 308 -19.09 4.10 -40.75
N PRO A 309 -19.49 5.03 -39.85
CA PRO A 309 -20.72 5.80 -40.05
C PRO A 309 -20.49 6.80 -41.19
N ALA A 310 -21.43 6.84 -42.14
CA ALA A 310 -21.41 7.78 -43.25
C ALA A 310 -21.34 9.24 -42.76
N ALA A 311 -20.56 10.05 -43.48
CA ALA A 311 -20.40 11.48 -43.22
C ALA A 311 -21.74 12.25 -43.30
N PRO A 312 -21.98 13.25 -42.44
CA PRO A 312 -23.13 14.12 -42.55
C PRO A 312 -23.02 15.02 -43.80
N PRO A 313 -24.16 15.39 -44.42
CA PRO A 313 -24.17 16.23 -45.62
C PRO A 313 -23.69 17.66 -45.32
N PRO A 314 -23.16 18.39 -46.33
CA PRO A 314 -22.60 19.71 -46.14
C PRO A 314 -23.68 20.74 -45.78
N VAL A 315 -23.34 21.62 -44.83
CA VAL A 315 -24.16 22.76 -44.40
C VAL A 315 -24.00 23.90 -45.41
N SER A 316 -25.12 24.39 -45.97
CA SER A 316 -25.15 25.55 -46.86
C SER A 316 -24.65 26.83 -46.18
N PRO A 317 -23.93 27.73 -46.89
CA PRO A 317 -23.47 28.98 -46.32
C PRO A 317 -24.62 29.99 -46.17
N ALA A 318 -24.62 30.71 -45.03
CA ALA A 318 -25.52 31.82 -44.75
C ALA A 318 -25.26 33.02 -45.69
N PRO A 319 -26.28 33.81 -46.06
CA PRO A 319 -26.10 34.95 -46.95
C PRO A 319 -25.48 36.16 -46.22
N LEU A 320 -24.56 36.85 -46.91
CA LEU A 320 -23.94 38.11 -46.49
C LEU A 320 -24.97 39.25 -46.42
N PRO A 321 -24.91 40.15 -45.41
CA PRO A 321 -25.73 41.36 -45.41
C PRO A 321 -25.20 42.39 -46.41
N ALA A 322 -26.13 43.02 -47.13
CA ALA A 322 -25.88 44.02 -48.15
C ALA A 322 -25.35 45.35 -47.57
N SER A 323 -24.37 45.91 -48.28
CA SER A 323 -23.83 47.26 -48.13
C SER A 323 -24.92 48.32 -48.39
N GLY A 324 -25.21 49.16 -47.41
CA GLY A 324 -26.02 50.38 -47.54
C GLY A 324 -25.20 51.61 -47.18
N SER A 325 -25.04 52.53 -48.14
CA SER A 325 -24.21 53.73 -48.04
C SER A 325 -25.00 54.98 -47.58
N ALA A 326 -24.44 55.68 -46.58
CA ALA A 326 -24.44 57.15 -46.34
C ALA A 326 -25.77 57.89 -46.02
N PRO A 327 -25.77 59.15 -45.50
CA PRO A 327 -24.66 60.10 -45.24
C PRO A 327 -24.67 60.83 -43.86
N CYS A 328 -23.57 61.53 -43.55
CA CYS A 328 -23.47 62.63 -42.54
C CYS A 328 -24.30 63.87 -42.97
N PRO A 329 -24.65 64.82 -42.07
CA PRO A 329 -23.73 65.66 -41.27
C PRO A 329 -23.76 65.41 -39.77
#